data_AF-A0A354EK04-F1
#
_entry.id   AF-A0A354EK04-F1
#
_cell.length_a   1.000
_cell.length_b   1.000
_cell.length_c   1.000
_cell.angle_alpha   90.00
_cell.angle_beta   90.00
_cell.angle_gamma   90.00
#
_symmetry.space_group_name_H-M   'P 1'
#
loop_
_entity.id
_entity.type
_entity.pdbx_description
1 polymer ?
#
loop_
_entity_poly.entity_id
_entity_poly.type
_entity_poly.pdbx_seq_one_letter_code
_entity_poly.pdbx_strand_id
1 'polypeptide(L)'
;MFSDGSTVYNKFKKEYKVHSKGFFILAPSGAGKTYYIKNQKAKHWIDGDLLWEATNAHPREEWWLDINLIIEADQKSDIITSQAKKMGFWIMGASNYWLKPDAIVIPNWNKHKKYIKIREENHYDGGAKLDKLQQVINHRNEILKWAKKGVPKFDSIEKAVKYLCSL
;
A
#
# COMPACT_ATOMS: atom_id res chain seq x y z
N MET A 1 15.63 -14.76 -6.78
CA MET A 1 14.67 -15.89 -6.72
C MET A 1 13.42 -15.38 -6.00
N PHE A 2 12.25 -15.48 -6.64
CA PHE A 2 10.94 -15.19 -6.05
C PHE A 2 10.55 -16.34 -5.11
N SER A 3 10.00 -16.05 -3.93
CA SER A 3 9.64 -17.03 -2.90
C SER A 3 8.14 -17.01 -2.66
N ASP A 4 7.57 -18.14 -2.22
CA ASP A 4 6.17 -18.24 -1.80
C ASP A 4 5.84 -17.41 -0.54
N GLY A 5 6.83 -16.74 0.06
CA GLY A 5 6.67 -15.84 1.19
C GLY A 5 6.45 -16.55 2.53
N SER A 6 6.41 -17.88 2.58
CA SER A 6 6.09 -18.67 3.79
C SER A 6 6.91 -18.28 5.02
N THR A 7 8.23 -18.19 4.88
CA THR A 7 9.14 -17.74 5.96
C THR A 7 8.87 -16.30 6.39
N VAL A 8 8.58 -15.41 5.43
CA VAL A 8 8.26 -14.00 5.69
C VAL A 8 6.95 -13.90 6.46
N TYR A 9 5.91 -14.61 6.03
CA TYR A 9 4.63 -14.62 6.74
C TYR A 9 4.78 -15.12 8.17
N ASN A 10 5.55 -16.18 8.40
CA ASN A 10 5.78 -16.70 9.76
C ASN A 10 6.49 -15.68 10.66
N LYS A 11 7.41 -14.87 10.11
CA LYS A 11 8.01 -13.75 10.83
C LYS A 11 6.97 -12.67 11.13
N PHE A 12 6.18 -12.28 10.14
CA PHE A 12 5.17 -11.23 10.29
C PHE A 12 4.05 -11.62 11.25
N LYS A 13 3.66 -12.91 11.33
CA LYS A 13 2.68 -13.42 12.32
C LYS A 13 3.12 -13.20 13.77
N LYS A 14 4.43 -13.11 14.03
CA LYS A 14 4.97 -12.83 15.38
C LYS A 14 4.94 -11.35 15.72
N GLU A 15 4.92 -10.47 14.71
CA GLU A 15 5.01 -9.03 14.89
C GLU A 15 3.65 -8.31 14.76
N TYR A 16 2.80 -8.82 13.88
CA TYR A 16 1.51 -8.23 13.55
C TYR A 16 0.37 -9.13 14.00
N LYS A 17 -0.73 -8.50 14.41
CA LYS A 17 -1.97 -9.20 14.72
C LYS A 17 -2.57 -9.76 13.45
N VAL A 18 -2.93 -11.04 13.52
CA VAL A 18 -3.63 -11.75 12.46
C VAL A 18 -5.12 -11.78 12.79
N HIS A 19 -5.96 -11.64 11.76
CA HIS A 19 -7.40 -11.55 11.88
C HIS A 19 -8.11 -12.73 11.22
N SER A 20 -9.38 -12.93 11.53
CA SER A 20 -10.22 -13.93 10.83
C SER A 20 -10.39 -13.61 9.35
N LYS A 21 -10.29 -12.34 8.97
CA LYS A 21 -10.41 -11.83 7.60
C LYS A 21 -9.28 -10.86 7.30
N GLY A 22 -8.59 -11.08 6.18
CA GLY A 22 -7.55 -10.17 5.70
C GLY A 22 -8.09 -9.05 4.83
N PHE A 23 -7.43 -7.89 4.86
CA PHE A 23 -7.83 -6.68 4.13
C PHE A 23 -6.65 -6.05 3.38
N PHE A 24 -6.95 -5.36 2.29
CA PHE A 24 -6.01 -4.56 1.51
C PHE A 24 -6.60 -3.19 1.21
N ILE A 25 -5.89 -2.15 1.64
CA ILE A 25 -6.16 -0.76 1.27
C ILE A 25 -5.12 -0.32 0.24
N LEU A 26 -5.62 0.16 -0.90
CA LEU A 26 -4.79 0.75 -1.95
C LEU A 26 -4.81 2.29 -1.82
N ALA A 27 -3.64 2.89 -1.66
CA ALA A 27 -3.49 4.33 -1.54
C ALA A 27 -2.19 4.83 -2.19
N PRO A 28 -2.21 5.99 -2.87
CA PRO A 28 -1.05 6.48 -3.60
C PRO A 28 0.13 6.79 -2.64
N SER A 29 1.34 6.86 -3.19
CA SER A 29 2.51 7.35 -2.46
C SER A 29 2.23 8.77 -1.92
N GLY A 30 2.61 9.04 -0.67
CA GLY A 30 2.29 10.29 0.01
C GLY A 30 0.89 10.37 0.65
N ALA A 31 0.06 9.31 0.60
CA ALA A 31 -1.29 9.35 1.18
C ALA A 31 -1.36 9.32 2.72
N GLY A 32 -0.21 9.19 3.41
CA GLY A 32 -0.15 9.10 4.87
C GLY A 32 -0.16 7.67 5.45
N LYS A 33 0.04 6.65 4.61
CA LYS A 33 0.11 5.23 5.02
C LYS A 33 1.12 5.00 6.14
N THR A 34 2.38 5.35 5.88
CA THR A 34 3.50 5.16 6.82
C THR A 34 3.30 5.88 8.14
N TYR A 35 2.73 7.09 8.11
CA TYR A 35 2.36 7.82 9.33
C TYR A 35 1.32 7.06 10.14
N TYR A 36 0.24 6.61 9.51
CA TYR A 36 -0.78 5.81 10.19
C TYR A 36 -0.17 4.53 10.78
N ILE A 37 0.64 3.82 10.00
CA ILE A 37 1.22 2.53 10.39
C ILE A 37 2.15 2.67 11.61
N LYS A 38 3.00 3.69 11.63
CA LYS A 38 3.94 3.95 12.74
C LYS A 38 3.23 4.35 14.05
N ASN A 39 2.02 4.90 13.97
CA ASN A 39 1.28 5.44 15.12
C ASN A 39 0.12 4.53 15.58
N GLN A 40 0.07 3.28 15.14
CA GLN A 40 -0.94 2.33 15.60
C GLN A 40 -0.70 1.94 17.07
N LYS A 41 -1.76 1.92 17.89
CA LYS A 41 -1.67 1.41 19.27
C LYS A 41 -1.31 -0.08 19.34
N ALA A 42 -1.75 -0.85 18.36
CA ALA A 42 -1.39 -2.25 18.17
C ALA A 42 -1.10 -2.48 16.69
N LYS A 43 -0.09 -3.30 16.39
CA LYS A 43 0.37 -3.57 15.02
C LYS A 43 -0.64 -4.44 14.25
N HIS A 44 -1.66 -3.81 13.69
CA HIS A 44 -2.70 -4.46 12.89
C HIS A 44 -2.38 -4.37 11.39
N TRP A 45 -2.12 -3.15 10.93
CA TRP A 45 -1.86 -2.85 9.53
C TRP A 45 -0.37 -2.94 9.21
N ILE A 46 -0.05 -3.62 8.12
CA ILE A 46 1.29 -3.81 7.58
C ILE A 46 1.50 -2.84 6.43
N ASP A 47 2.70 -2.23 6.37
CA ASP A 47 3.13 -1.48 5.19
C ASP A 47 3.41 -2.46 4.05
N GLY A 48 2.73 -2.28 2.93
CA GLY A 48 2.88 -3.14 1.75
C GLY A 48 4.34 -3.23 1.32
N ASP A 49 5.06 -2.11 1.32
CA ASP A 49 6.46 -2.04 0.88
C ASP A 49 7.34 -2.98 1.73
N LEU A 50 7.13 -3.03 3.06
CA LEU A 50 7.86 -3.95 3.95
C LEU A 50 7.61 -5.43 3.60
N LEU A 51 6.36 -5.76 3.30
CA LEU A 51 6.00 -7.13 2.93
C LEU A 51 6.58 -7.49 1.56
N TRP A 52 6.42 -6.62 0.58
CA TRP A 52 6.80 -6.85 -0.81
C TRP A 52 8.32 -6.89 -1.00
N GLU A 53 9.08 -6.05 -0.28
CA GLU A 53 10.54 -6.12 -0.26
C GLU A 53 11.04 -7.40 0.43
N ALA A 54 10.44 -7.77 1.56
CA ALA A 54 10.82 -8.99 2.28
C ALA A 54 10.60 -10.27 1.45
N THR A 55 9.66 -10.26 0.52
CA THR A 55 9.37 -11.38 -0.39
C THR A 55 10.05 -11.28 -1.75
N ASN A 56 10.89 -10.27 -2.01
CA ASN A 56 11.43 -9.95 -3.34
C ASN A 56 10.34 -9.72 -4.42
N ALA A 57 9.15 -9.27 -4.03
CA ALA A 57 8.15 -8.77 -4.97
C ALA A 57 8.56 -7.39 -5.50
N HIS A 58 9.08 -6.54 -4.61
CA HIS A 58 9.83 -5.34 -4.98
C HIS A 58 11.32 -5.71 -5.15
N PRO A 59 11.92 -5.46 -6.32
CA PRO A 59 13.37 -5.53 -6.50
C PRO A 59 14.10 -4.54 -5.59
N ARG A 60 15.39 -4.79 -5.29
CA ARG A 60 16.23 -3.88 -4.50
C ARG A 60 16.70 -2.63 -5.26
N GLU A 61 16.69 -2.70 -6.58
CA GLU A 61 17.09 -1.62 -7.47
C GLU A 61 15.94 -0.62 -7.69
N GLU A 62 16.20 0.48 -8.39
CA GLU A 62 15.21 1.54 -8.67
C GLU A 62 14.17 1.12 -9.72
N TRP A 63 13.47 0.02 -9.47
CA TRP A 63 12.48 -0.60 -10.36
C TRP A 63 11.33 0.35 -10.74
N TRP A 64 11.05 1.35 -9.91
CA TRP A 64 10.05 2.38 -10.15
C TRP A 64 10.41 3.39 -11.25
N LEU A 65 11.56 3.24 -11.90
CA LEU A 65 11.99 4.05 -13.03
C LEU A 65 11.71 3.40 -14.39
N ASP A 66 11.43 2.09 -14.42
CA ASP A 66 11.13 1.33 -15.65
C ASP A 66 9.70 0.79 -15.60
N ILE A 67 8.92 1.05 -16.65
CA ILE A 67 7.50 0.66 -16.71
C ILE A 67 7.29 -0.87 -16.69
N ASN A 68 8.18 -1.64 -17.31
CA ASN A 68 8.09 -3.10 -17.31
C ASN A 68 8.41 -3.65 -15.93
N LEU A 69 9.41 -3.08 -15.25
CA LEU A 69 9.73 -3.46 -13.87
C LEU A 69 8.63 -3.04 -12.89
N ILE A 70 7.98 -1.90 -13.10
CA ILE A 70 6.78 -1.49 -12.34
C ILE A 70 5.67 -2.53 -12.50
N ILE A 71 5.35 -2.90 -13.75
CA ILE A 71 4.29 -3.88 -14.02
C ILE A 71 4.61 -5.22 -13.37
N GLU A 72 5.86 -5.69 -13.49
CA GLU A 72 6.30 -6.94 -12.88
C GLU A 72 6.22 -6.88 -11.34
N ALA A 73 6.67 -5.78 -10.73
CA ALA A 73 6.60 -5.58 -9.29
C ALA A 73 5.15 -5.51 -8.78
N ASP A 74 4.26 -4.81 -9.49
CA ASP A 74 2.84 -4.73 -9.14
C ASP A 74 2.16 -6.11 -9.21
N GLN A 75 2.46 -6.91 -10.25
CA GLN A 75 1.93 -8.27 -10.38
C GLN A 75 2.42 -9.20 -9.26
N LYS A 76 3.70 -9.14 -8.90
CA LYS A 76 4.24 -9.90 -7.77
C LYS A 76 3.62 -9.43 -6.44
N SER A 77 3.46 -8.13 -6.27
CA SER A 77 2.84 -7.52 -5.08
C SER A 77 1.40 -8.00 -4.90
N ASP A 78 0.65 -8.15 -5.99
CA ASP A 78 -0.71 -8.69 -5.95
C ASP A 78 -0.75 -10.16 -5.51
N ILE A 79 0.18 -11.00 -5.97
CA ILE A 79 0.29 -12.41 -5.55
C ILE A 79 0.54 -12.49 -4.04
N ILE A 80 1.54 -11.75 -3.55
CA ILE A 80 1.93 -11.73 -2.14
C ILE A 80 0.82 -11.15 -1.26
N THR A 81 0.20 -10.06 -1.68
CA THR A 81 -0.92 -9.43 -0.96
C THR A 81 -2.12 -10.38 -0.89
N SER A 82 -2.44 -11.08 -1.98
CA SER A 82 -3.53 -12.06 -2.02
C SER A 82 -3.29 -13.22 -1.04
N GLN A 83 -2.06 -13.75 -0.98
CA GLN A 83 -1.68 -14.77 -0.01
C GLN A 83 -1.75 -14.26 1.42
N ALA A 84 -1.20 -13.07 1.70
CA ALA A 84 -1.22 -12.46 3.01
C ALA A 84 -2.65 -12.22 3.51
N LYS A 85 -3.55 -11.74 2.64
CA LYS A 85 -4.99 -11.58 2.95
C LYS A 85 -5.64 -12.91 3.35
N LYS A 86 -5.35 -14.00 2.63
CA LYS A 86 -5.88 -15.35 2.97
C LYS A 86 -5.41 -15.81 4.36
N MET A 87 -4.27 -15.32 4.81
CA MET A 87 -3.74 -15.59 6.15
C MET A 87 -4.26 -14.64 7.21
N GLY A 88 -5.15 -13.69 6.89
CA GLY A 88 -5.73 -12.78 7.86
C GLY A 88 -4.95 -11.48 8.09
N PHE A 89 -3.96 -11.18 7.26
CA PHE A 89 -3.20 -9.92 7.38
C PHE A 89 -3.98 -8.73 6.82
N TRP A 90 -3.75 -7.56 7.42
CA TRP A 90 -4.26 -6.28 6.95
C TRP A 90 -3.11 -5.47 6.35
N ILE A 91 -3.20 -5.15 5.06
CA ILE A 91 -2.12 -4.53 4.29
C ILE A 91 -2.57 -3.16 3.77
N MET A 92 -1.69 -2.16 3.82
CA MET A 92 -1.87 -0.89 3.12
C MET A 92 -0.71 -0.68 2.16
N GLY A 93 -0.99 -0.42 0.89
CA GLY A 93 0.06 -0.35 -0.12
C GLY A 93 -0.23 0.59 -1.26
N ALA A 94 0.77 0.77 -2.13
CA ALA A 94 0.69 1.59 -3.33
C ALA A 94 0.77 0.76 -4.62
N SER A 95 1.44 -0.40 -4.60
CA SER A 95 1.60 -1.30 -5.74
C SER A 95 0.35 -2.15 -5.96
N ASN A 96 -0.15 -2.19 -7.19
CA ASN A 96 -1.34 -2.97 -7.56
C ASN A 96 -1.53 -3.08 -9.07
N TYR A 97 -1.90 -4.26 -9.57
CA TYR A 97 -2.19 -4.49 -10.98
C TYR A 97 -3.63 -5.00 -11.24
N TRP A 98 -3.95 -6.21 -10.78
CA TRP A 98 -5.22 -6.91 -10.97
C TRP A 98 -5.95 -7.23 -9.65
N LEU A 99 -5.28 -7.22 -8.50
CA LEU A 99 -5.91 -7.56 -7.23
C LEU A 99 -6.90 -6.48 -6.81
N LYS A 100 -8.18 -6.84 -6.63
CA LYS A 100 -9.19 -5.91 -6.13
C LYS A 100 -8.90 -5.52 -4.66
N PRO A 101 -8.68 -4.24 -4.34
CA PRO A 101 -8.57 -3.78 -2.95
C PRO A 101 -9.93 -3.77 -2.26
N ASP A 102 -9.94 -3.90 -0.93
CA ASP A 102 -11.17 -3.83 -0.12
C ASP A 102 -11.61 -2.38 0.12
N ALA A 103 -10.67 -1.45 0.06
CA ALA A 103 -10.93 -0.02 0.01
C ALA A 103 -9.81 0.73 -0.71
N ILE A 104 -10.12 1.88 -1.29
CA ILE A 104 -9.12 2.83 -1.78
C ILE A 104 -9.12 4.11 -0.94
N VAL A 105 -7.95 4.73 -0.80
CA VAL A 105 -7.82 6.03 -0.13
C VAL A 105 -7.21 7.03 -1.08
N ILE A 106 -7.96 8.08 -1.40
CA ILE A 106 -7.55 9.18 -2.27
C ILE A 106 -7.77 10.49 -1.52
N PRO A 107 -6.75 11.01 -0.81
CA PRO A 107 -6.88 12.27 -0.10
C PRO A 107 -7.21 13.41 -1.07
N ASN A 108 -7.85 14.48 -0.55
CA ASN A 108 -7.96 15.73 -1.30
C ASN A 108 -6.58 16.18 -1.78
N TRP A 109 -6.49 16.74 -2.98
CA TRP A 109 -5.21 17.06 -3.62
C TRP A 109 -4.34 18.02 -2.80
N ASN A 110 -4.91 19.04 -2.16
CA ASN A 110 -4.15 19.97 -1.34
C ASN A 110 -3.58 19.30 -0.09
N LYS A 111 -4.37 18.42 0.55
CA LYS A 111 -3.91 17.59 1.67
C LYS A 111 -2.81 16.63 1.23
N HIS A 112 -2.95 16.03 0.05
CA HIS A 112 -1.97 15.09 -0.50
C HIS A 112 -0.63 15.77 -0.80
N LYS A 113 -0.64 16.93 -1.46
CA LYS A 113 0.56 17.75 -1.68
C LYS A 113 1.25 18.11 -0.37
N LYS A 114 0.48 18.50 0.65
CA LYS A 114 1.02 18.81 1.98
C LYS A 114 1.74 17.61 2.60
N TYR A 115 1.19 16.40 2.47
CA TYR A 115 1.83 15.18 2.95
C TYR A 115 3.11 14.83 2.20
N ILE A 116 3.11 14.98 0.88
CA ILE A 116 4.32 14.78 0.06
C ILE A 116 5.42 15.76 0.51
N LYS A 117 5.08 17.05 0.65
CA LYS A 117 6.00 18.08 1.13
C LYS A 117 6.58 17.75 2.50
N ILE A 118 5.74 17.39 3.47
CA ILE A 118 6.19 17.03 4.84
C ILE A 118 7.16 15.84 4.81
N ARG A 119 6.86 14.80 4.01
CA ARG A 119 7.76 13.65 3.85
C ARG A 119 9.10 14.08 3.26
N GLU A 120 9.06 14.83 2.16
CA GLU A 120 10.25 15.30 1.45
C GLU A 120 11.17 16.14 2.35
N GLU A 121 10.61 17.01 3.18
CA GLU A 121 11.38 17.92 4.05
C GLU A 121 11.91 17.27 5.33
N ASN A 122 11.23 16.26 5.88
CA ASN A 122 11.55 15.76 7.22
C ASN A 122 12.05 14.31 7.25
N HIS A 123 11.56 13.44 6.36
CA HIS A 123 11.79 11.99 6.44
C HIS A 123 11.65 11.34 5.05
N TYR A 124 12.53 11.69 4.11
CA TYR A 124 12.47 11.12 2.76
C TYR A 124 12.91 9.65 2.78
N ASP A 125 11.96 8.75 2.55
CA ASP A 125 12.14 7.29 2.51
C ASP A 125 11.85 6.72 1.11
N GLY A 126 11.80 7.58 0.08
CA GLY A 126 11.51 7.21 -1.30
C GLY A 126 10.15 7.68 -1.82
N GLY A 127 9.84 7.30 -3.06
CA GLY A 127 8.61 7.68 -3.76
C GLY A 127 8.58 9.11 -4.30
N ALA A 128 7.43 9.54 -4.81
CA ALA A 128 7.31 10.79 -5.57
C ALA A 128 7.50 12.06 -4.72
N LYS A 129 8.39 12.95 -5.17
CA LYS A 129 8.63 14.29 -4.61
C LYS A 129 7.74 15.35 -5.26
N LEU A 130 7.80 16.60 -4.79
CA LEU A 130 7.05 17.74 -5.35
C LEU A 130 7.39 18.06 -6.81
N ASP A 131 8.55 17.67 -7.31
CA ASP A 131 8.95 17.80 -8.72
C ASP A 131 8.34 16.68 -9.63
N LYS A 132 7.77 15.63 -9.04
CA LYS A 132 7.12 14.50 -9.73
C LYS A 132 5.60 14.42 -9.51
N LEU A 133 4.94 15.55 -9.24
CA LEU A 133 3.49 15.57 -8.98
C LEU A 133 2.64 14.98 -10.12
N GLN A 134 3.10 15.04 -11.37
CA GLN A 134 2.38 14.42 -12.48
C GLN A 134 2.31 12.90 -12.36
N GLN A 135 3.38 12.24 -11.90
CA GLN A 135 3.38 10.81 -11.63
C GLN A 135 2.37 10.46 -10.53
N VAL A 136 2.28 11.30 -9.49
CA VAL A 136 1.30 11.14 -8.41
C VAL A 136 -0.13 11.29 -8.93
N ILE A 137 -0.40 12.25 -9.81
CA ILE A 137 -1.70 12.44 -10.44
C ILE A 137 -2.07 11.20 -11.28
N ASN A 138 -1.14 10.71 -12.10
CA ASN A 138 -1.36 9.51 -12.92
C ASN A 138 -1.70 8.30 -12.04
N HIS A 139 -0.93 8.07 -10.98
CA HIS A 139 -1.20 6.96 -10.05
C HIS A 139 -2.55 7.13 -9.33
N ARG A 140 -2.91 8.34 -8.91
CA ARG A 140 -4.26 8.60 -8.35
C ARG A 140 -5.36 8.24 -9.34
N ASN A 141 -5.19 8.58 -10.61
CA ASN A 141 -6.16 8.25 -11.66
C ASN A 141 -6.28 6.75 -11.89
N GLU A 142 -5.17 6.01 -11.84
CA GLU A 142 -5.18 4.55 -11.88
C GLU A 142 -5.95 3.94 -10.71
N ILE A 143 -5.65 4.34 -9.47
CA ILE A 143 -6.37 3.86 -8.28
C ILE A 143 -7.87 4.22 -8.34
N LEU A 144 -8.22 5.40 -8.86
CA LEU A 144 -9.62 5.82 -9.02
C LEU A 144 -10.43 4.92 -9.97
N LYS A 145 -9.78 4.14 -10.85
CA LYS A 145 -10.50 3.13 -11.67
C LYS A 145 -11.17 2.07 -10.80
N TRP A 146 -10.63 1.76 -9.61
CA TRP A 146 -11.25 0.81 -8.69
C TRP A 146 -12.57 1.32 -8.09
N ALA A 147 -12.71 2.63 -7.87
CA ALA A 147 -13.99 3.21 -7.44
C ALA A 147 -15.08 2.95 -8.49
N LYS A 148 -14.75 3.07 -9.78
CA LYS A 148 -15.68 2.75 -10.88
C LYS A 148 -16.07 1.27 -10.92
N LYS A 149 -15.27 0.38 -10.34
CA LYS A 149 -15.53 -1.06 -10.18
C LYS A 149 -16.22 -1.40 -8.83
N GLY A 150 -16.75 -0.40 -8.13
CA GLY A 150 -17.49 -0.56 -6.89
C GLY A 150 -16.64 -0.75 -5.63
N VAL A 151 -15.33 -0.46 -5.67
CA VAL A 151 -14.51 -0.46 -4.44
C VAL A 151 -14.82 0.78 -3.60
N PRO A 152 -15.10 0.66 -2.29
CA PRO A 152 -15.29 1.78 -1.39
C PRO A 152 -14.12 2.77 -1.42
N LYS A 153 -14.42 4.06 -1.57
CA LYS A 153 -13.44 5.15 -1.66
C LYS A 153 -13.53 6.06 -0.44
N PHE A 154 -12.38 6.36 0.15
CA PHE A 154 -12.26 7.27 1.29
C PHE A 154 -11.24 8.39 1.00
N ASP A 155 -11.36 9.48 1.75
CA ASP A 155 -10.46 10.64 1.70
C ASP A 155 -9.36 10.60 2.79
N SER A 156 -9.40 9.61 3.68
CA SER A 156 -8.43 9.40 4.75
C SER A 156 -8.26 7.91 5.07
N ILE A 157 -7.08 7.57 5.59
CA ILE A 157 -6.74 6.21 6.02
C ILE A 157 -7.64 5.79 7.19
N GLU A 158 -7.87 6.69 8.15
CA GLU A 158 -8.67 6.43 9.34
C GLU A 158 -10.11 6.06 9.00
N LYS A 159 -10.73 6.73 8.03
CA LYS A 159 -12.09 6.40 7.59
C LYS A 159 -12.15 5.02 6.92
N ALA A 160 -11.17 4.69 6.07
CA ALA A 160 -11.10 3.38 5.43
C ALA A 160 -10.92 2.26 6.47
N VAL A 161 -10.02 2.46 7.44
CA VAL A 161 -9.81 1.50 8.52
C VAL A 161 -11.07 1.32 9.35
N LYS A 162 -11.71 2.42 9.78
CA LYS A 162 -12.93 2.36 10.59
C LYS A 162 -14.03 1.57 9.88
N TYR A 163 -14.19 1.79 8.58
CA TYR A 163 -15.14 1.04 7.76
C TYR A 163 -14.81 -0.45 7.73
N LEU A 164 -13.57 -0.83 7.40
CA LEU A 164 -13.19 -2.24 7.26
C LEU A 164 -13.24 -2.99 8.60
N CYS A 165 -12.91 -2.34 9.72
CA CYS A 165 -13.03 -2.92 11.06
C CYS A 165 -14.49 -3.11 11.53
N SER A 166 -15.47 -2.59 10.80
CA SER A 166 -16.90 -2.77 11.10
C SER A 166 -17.58 -3.88 10.29
N LEU A 167 -16.83 -4.52 9.38
CA LEU A 167 -17.29 -5.64 8.55
C LEU A 167 -16.94 -6.99 9.19
#